data_AF-A0A7S3WEU8-F1
#
_entry.id   AF-A0A7S3WEU8-F1
#
_cell.length_a   1.000
_cell.length_b   1.000
_cell.length_c   1.000
_cell.angle_alpha   90.00
_cell.angle_beta   90.00
_cell.angle_gamma   90.00
#
_symmetry.space_group_name_H-M   'P 1'
#
loop_
_entity.id
_entity.type
_entity.pdbx_description
1 polymer ?
#
loop_
_entity_poly.entity_id
_entity_poly.type
_entity_poly.pdbx_seq_one_letter_code
_entity_poly.pdbx_strand_id
1 'polypeptide(L)'
;RGVLHVATVLNATAAAWEVQPNQPCQSMAMDPNDADHLLVNNASNRALYESTDGGRTFHPCLGYRGAVMVAIDRTGWYYVGSEAGIYRNAGGCRAGKWEPMFDRRIARRTGAVRDRVAHDFQAINIDFGGDPGGVAFGSDQGVFMKNVSDADMRTNLRLISGNGDMSNNIIMHPSIAMGEEPHTRYLVTALWDWGPVASWDNGTHWPSWQTPDDGSALGFFGEGGGCFGVGRSVYSLCIHHHNVARSSRGGKNFSRFVVPNGASVGAPAFARRAGSRAEPSGLIYAPMTMEAPAWEVIVDTEVVCGAGEAIELGAHTRDGCLARADIGVQHGWHAGAAAVWRGATDSSCTLCAAGSPRHREGAVSFVRRARPALTPIGHDGAGGGDGEGGEGGGE
;
A
#
# COMPACT_ATOMS: atom_id res chain seq x y z
N ARG A 1 24.34 -9.40 -9.91
CA ARG A 1 23.76 -10.77 -9.96
C ARG A 1 24.44 -11.56 -8.86
N GLY A 2 23.72 -12.01 -7.83
CA GLY A 2 24.30 -12.89 -6.80
C GLY A 2 24.63 -14.26 -7.43
N VAL A 3 25.59 -14.98 -6.85
CA VAL A 3 25.91 -16.38 -7.18
C VAL A 3 26.01 -17.16 -5.87
N LEU A 4 25.77 -18.47 -5.92
CA LEU A 4 25.86 -19.34 -4.75
C LEU A 4 27.31 -19.76 -4.50
N HIS A 5 27.79 -19.52 -3.27
CA HIS A 5 29.07 -20.01 -2.77
C HIS A 5 28.80 -20.98 -1.62
N VAL A 6 29.31 -22.20 -1.73
CA VAL A 6 29.23 -23.22 -0.67
C VAL A 6 30.63 -23.44 -0.12
N ALA A 7 30.77 -23.38 1.19
CA ALA A 7 32.04 -23.62 1.87
C ALA A 7 31.97 -24.89 2.72
N THR A 8 32.94 -25.79 2.53
CA THR A 8 33.20 -26.87 3.47
C THR A 8 34.33 -26.44 4.39
N VAL A 9 34.02 -26.22 5.66
CA VAL A 9 35.03 -25.89 6.68
C VAL A 9 35.93 -27.11 6.89
N LEU A 10 37.23 -26.97 6.61
CA LEU A 10 38.20 -28.06 6.75
C LEU A 10 38.83 -28.06 8.15
N ASN A 11 39.04 -26.87 8.73
CA ASN A 11 39.54 -26.65 10.07
C ASN A 11 39.32 -25.18 10.50
N ALA A 12 39.81 -24.80 11.68
CA ALA A 12 39.66 -23.46 12.25
C ALA A 12 40.23 -22.30 11.39
N THR A 13 41.04 -22.61 10.38
CA THR A 13 41.74 -21.62 9.54
C THR A 13 41.52 -21.81 8.04
N ALA A 14 40.79 -22.84 7.62
CA ALA A 14 40.66 -23.19 6.20
C ALA A 14 39.26 -23.71 5.85
N ALA A 15 38.80 -23.34 4.66
CA ALA A 15 37.58 -23.86 4.03
C ALA A 15 37.83 -24.12 2.53
N ALA A 16 37.25 -25.19 2.00
CA ALA A 16 37.16 -25.43 0.57
C ALA A 16 35.90 -24.75 0.04
N TRP A 17 36.02 -23.97 -1.04
CA TRP A 17 34.92 -23.21 -1.62
C TRP A 17 34.52 -23.79 -2.98
N GLU A 18 33.23 -24.04 -3.14
CA GLU A 18 32.60 -24.37 -4.41
C GLU A 18 31.70 -23.20 -4.84
N VAL A 19 31.86 -22.74 -6.09
CA VAL A 19 31.09 -21.61 -6.63
C VAL A 19 30.16 -22.14 -7.72
N GLN A 20 28.88 -21.82 -7.62
CA GLN A 20 27.86 -22.17 -8.60
C GLN A 20 27.51 -20.92 -9.45
N PRO A 21 28.27 -20.63 -10.52
CA PRO A 21 28.15 -19.35 -11.26
C PRO A 21 26.82 -19.21 -12.00
N ASN A 22 26.13 -20.33 -12.25
CA ASN A 22 24.88 -20.38 -13.00
C ASN A 22 23.64 -20.43 -12.10
N GLN A 23 23.80 -20.27 -10.79
CA GLN A 23 22.69 -20.23 -9.83
C GLN A 23 22.60 -18.83 -9.23
N PRO A 24 21.82 -17.92 -9.84
CA PRO A 24 21.50 -16.64 -9.22
C PRO A 24 20.81 -16.93 -7.90
N CYS A 25 21.39 -16.51 -6.78
CA CYS A 25 20.84 -16.80 -5.45
C CYS A 25 20.54 -15.48 -4.74
N GLN A 26 19.33 -15.32 -4.20
CA GLN A 26 18.99 -14.20 -3.30
C GLN A 26 19.01 -14.64 -1.83
N SER A 27 18.63 -15.88 -1.57
CA SER A 27 18.47 -16.52 -0.27
C SER A 27 18.69 -18.03 -0.44
N MET A 28 19.31 -18.64 0.57
CA MET A 28 19.59 -20.07 0.64
C MET A 28 19.27 -20.55 2.05
N ALA A 29 18.82 -21.80 2.14
CA ALA A 29 18.74 -22.56 3.37
C ALA A 29 19.46 -23.89 3.22
N MET A 30 20.09 -24.35 4.28
CA MET A 30 20.70 -25.67 4.40
C MET A 30 19.90 -26.47 5.44
N ASP A 31 19.66 -27.74 5.17
CA ASP A 31 18.97 -28.61 6.10
C ASP A 31 19.87 -28.81 7.33
N PRO A 32 19.40 -28.48 8.55
CA PRO A 32 20.20 -28.66 9.76
C PRO A 32 20.53 -30.14 10.05
N ASN A 33 19.86 -31.10 9.40
CA ASN A 33 20.11 -32.53 9.54
C ASN A 33 20.92 -33.14 8.38
N ASP A 34 21.07 -32.42 7.26
CA ASP A 34 21.76 -32.91 6.06
C ASP A 34 22.45 -31.76 5.32
N ALA A 35 23.78 -31.69 5.43
CA ALA A 35 24.57 -30.62 4.83
C ALA A 35 24.55 -30.64 3.28
N ASP A 36 24.17 -31.76 2.66
CA ASP A 36 24.05 -31.87 1.20
C ASP A 36 22.66 -31.42 0.70
N HIS A 37 21.73 -31.14 1.60
CA HIS A 37 20.37 -30.73 1.28
C HIS A 37 20.19 -29.20 1.41
N LEU A 38 19.94 -28.56 0.27
CA LEU A 38 19.86 -27.09 0.13
C LEU A 38 18.54 -26.68 -0.54
N LEU A 39 17.99 -25.55 -0.09
CA LEU A 39 16.98 -24.78 -0.83
C LEU A 39 17.58 -23.45 -1.26
N VAL A 40 17.30 -23.03 -2.49
CA VAL A 40 17.72 -21.74 -3.02
C VAL A 40 16.61 -21.06 -3.80
N ASN A 41 16.44 -19.75 -3.63
CA ASN A 41 15.60 -18.97 -4.52
C ASN A 41 16.43 -18.30 -5.62
N ASN A 42 15.91 -18.34 -6.84
CA ASN A 42 16.56 -17.71 -7.97
C ASN A 42 16.05 -16.30 -8.20
N ALA A 43 16.91 -15.31 -7.92
CA ALA A 43 16.56 -13.89 -8.04
C ALA A 43 16.06 -13.47 -9.44
N SER A 44 16.51 -14.17 -10.49
CA SER A 44 16.22 -13.79 -11.88
C SER A 44 14.84 -14.25 -12.36
N ASN A 45 14.32 -15.35 -11.81
CA ASN A 45 13.02 -15.90 -12.20
C ASN A 45 12.05 -16.09 -11.01
N ARG A 46 12.49 -15.70 -9.81
CA ARG A 46 11.80 -15.85 -8.51
C ARG A 46 11.39 -17.30 -8.19
N ALA A 47 11.97 -18.30 -8.83
CA ALA A 47 11.64 -19.71 -8.61
C ALA A 47 12.46 -20.33 -7.49
N LEU A 48 11.90 -21.34 -6.83
CA LEU A 48 12.55 -22.13 -5.79
C LEU A 48 13.14 -23.41 -6.36
N TYR A 49 14.38 -23.74 -5.97
CA TYR A 49 15.08 -24.96 -6.33
C TYR A 49 15.59 -25.68 -5.09
N GLU A 50 15.69 -27.00 -5.21
CA GLU A 50 16.27 -27.89 -4.20
C GLU A 50 17.48 -28.61 -4.79
N SER A 51 18.50 -28.81 -3.95
CA SER A 51 19.63 -29.70 -4.21
C SER A 51 19.74 -30.68 -3.04
N THR A 52 20.04 -31.94 -3.34
CA THR A 52 20.26 -33.00 -2.34
C THR A 52 21.66 -33.61 -2.49
N ASP A 53 22.58 -32.87 -3.11
CA ASP A 53 23.93 -33.32 -3.45
C ASP A 53 24.98 -32.22 -3.23
N GLY A 54 24.73 -31.32 -2.28
CA GLY A 54 25.65 -30.24 -1.90
C GLY A 54 25.71 -29.09 -2.91
N GLY A 55 24.67 -28.93 -3.74
CA GLY A 55 24.59 -27.88 -4.75
C GLY A 55 25.18 -28.25 -6.12
N ARG A 56 25.45 -29.54 -6.39
CA ARG A 56 25.96 -29.98 -7.70
C ARG A 56 24.85 -30.03 -8.74
N THR A 57 23.65 -30.46 -8.34
CA THR A 57 22.45 -30.45 -9.18
C THR A 57 21.28 -29.81 -8.45
N PHE A 58 20.42 -29.14 -9.23
CA PHE A 58 19.23 -28.47 -8.73
C PHE A 58 18.01 -28.88 -9.55
N HIS A 59 16.89 -29.13 -8.87
CA HIS A 59 15.60 -29.35 -9.51
C HIS A 59 14.54 -28.37 -8.96
N PRO A 60 13.54 -27.99 -9.77
CA PRO A 60 12.52 -27.04 -9.36
C PRO A 60 11.65 -27.60 -8.23
N CYS A 61 11.26 -26.73 -7.30
CA CYS A 61 10.46 -27.09 -6.14
C CYS A 61 8.96 -26.85 -6.38
N LEU A 62 8.28 -27.85 -6.94
CA LEU A 62 6.82 -27.82 -7.23
C LEU A 62 6.35 -26.57 -7.99
N GLY A 63 7.25 -25.95 -8.77
CA GLY A 63 6.94 -24.74 -9.54
C GLY A 63 6.63 -23.48 -8.71
N TYR A 64 6.96 -23.45 -7.41
CA TYR A 64 6.74 -22.26 -6.59
C TYR A 64 7.51 -21.06 -7.13
N ARG A 65 6.85 -19.90 -7.16
CA ARG A 65 7.41 -18.62 -7.60
C ARG A 65 7.13 -17.52 -6.59
N GLY A 66 7.99 -16.51 -6.57
CA GLY A 66 7.87 -15.34 -5.69
C GLY A 66 8.62 -15.48 -4.37
N ALA A 67 9.40 -16.54 -4.18
CA ALA A 67 10.19 -16.72 -2.97
C ALA A 67 11.24 -15.61 -2.87
N VAL A 68 11.26 -14.89 -1.74
CA VAL A 68 12.27 -13.90 -1.37
C VAL A 68 13.22 -14.51 -0.33
N MET A 69 12.68 -15.34 0.56
CA MET A 69 13.40 -16.02 1.64
C MET A 69 13.05 -17.49 1.68
N VAL A 70 13.99 -18.33 2.09
CA VAL A 70 13.81 -19.78 2.20
C VAL A 70 14.38 -20.27 3.54
N ALA A 71 13.79 -21.31 4.12
CA ALA A 71 14.32 -21.98 5.31
C ALA A 71 13.96 -23.48 5.30
N ILE A 72 14.77 -24.29 5.95
CA ILE A 72 14.50 -25.71 6.27
C ILE A 72 14.66 -25.84 7.78
N ASP A 73 13.65 -26.35 8.49
CA ASP A 73 13.76 -26.58 9.94
C ASP A 73 14.28 -27.98 10.29
N ARG A 74 14.49 -28.26 11.58
CA ARG A 74 14.95 -29.57 12.06
C ARG A 74 13.97 -30.72 11.82
N THR A 75 12.72 -30.43 11.45
CA THR A 75 11.73 -31.45 11.08
C THR A 75 11.76 -31.78 9.59
N GLY A 76 12.59 -31.06 8.81
CA GLY A 76 12.65 -31.16 7.35
C GLY A 76 11.53 -30.37 6.67
N TRP A 77 10.82 -29.47 7.37
CA TRP A 77 9.80 -28.64 6.76
C TRP A 77 10.41 -27.43 6.08
N TYR A 78 9.85 -27.09 4.92
CA TYR A 78 10.34 -25.98 4.13
C TYR A 78 9.48 -24.76 4.39
N TYR A 79 10.10 -23.60 4.45
CA TYR A 79 9.42 -22.32 4.60
C TYR A 79 9.87 -21.37 3.51
N VAL A 80 8.93 -20.58 3.02
CA VAL A 80 9.19 -19.51 2.07
C VAL A 80 8.54 -18.24 2.58
N GLY A 81 9.32 -17.16 2.61
CA GLY A 81 8.82 -15.80 2.72
C GLY A 81 8.77 -15.15 1.35
N SER A 82 7.65 -14.50 1.03
CA SER A 82 7.41 -13.80 -0.23
C SER A 82 6.62 -12.52 0.00
N GLU A 83 6.58 -11.66 -1.03
CA GLU A 83 5.65 -10.51 -1.11
C GLU A 83 4.17 -10.94 -1.01
N ALA A 84 3.86 -12.22 -1.29
CA ALA A 84 2.50 -12.75 -1.19
C ALA A 84 2.21 -13.44 0.15
N GLY A 85 3.24 -13.73 0.95
CA GLY A 85 3.07 -14.39 2.23
C GLY A 85 4.18 -15.31 2.72
N ILE A 86 3.95 -15.86 3.92
CA ILE A 86 4.62 -17.08 4.38
C ILE A 86 3.89 -18.30 3.87
N TYR A 87 4.66 -19.21 3.31
CA TYR A 87 4.19 -20.54 2.96
C TYR A 87 5.08 -21.57 3.61
N ARG A 88 4.49 -22.71 3.93
CA ARG A 88 5.25 -23.89 4.35
C ARG A 88 5.03 -25.05 3.40
N ASN A 89 5.93 -26.02 3.45
CA ASN A 89 5.75 -27.30 2.80
C ASN A 89 6.40 -28.41 3.64
N ALA A 90 5.56 -29.30 4.18
CA ALA A 90 5.98 -30.42 5.01
C ALA A 90 6.38 -31.69 4.24
N GLY A 91 6.12 -31.74 2.92
CA GLY A 91 6.35 -32.92 2.07
C GLY A 91 7.52 -32.75 1.08
N GLY A 92 8.31 -31.70 1.27
CA GLY A 92 9.44 -31.36 0.41
C GLY A 92 9.08 -30.99 -1.03
N CYS A 93 10.08 -30.89 -1.90
CA CYS A 93 9.93 -30.37 -3.27
C CYS A 93 9.37 -31.36 -4.30
N ARG A 94 9.18 -32.64 -3.93
CA ARG A 94 8.73 -33.69 -4.86
C ARG A 94 7.27 -34.10 -4.67
N ALA A 95 6.78 -34.12 -3.43
CA ALA A 95 5.47 -34.68 -3.10
C ALA A 95 4.63 -33.78 -2.16
N GLY A 96 5.19 -32.65 -1.73
CA GLY A 96 4.53 -31.73 -0.81
C GLY A 96 3.54 -30.78 -1.47
N LYS A 97 3.10 -29.79 -0.69
CA LYS A 97 2.30 -28.65 -1.18
C LYS A 97 2.67 -27.40 -0.39
N TRP A 98 2.60 -26.25 -1.06
CA TRP A 98 2.82 -24.95 -0.43
C TRP A 98 1.53 -24.47 0.22
N GLU A 99 1.51 -24.46 1.55
CA GLU A 99 0.36 -24.04 2.35
C GLU A 99 0.59 -22.64 2.91
N PRO A 100 -0.33 -21.68 2.68
CA PRO A 100 -0.21 -20.34 3.24
C PRO A 100 -0.38 -20.39 4.75
N MET A 101 0.56 -19.80 5.47
CA MET A 101 0.43 -19.55 6.90
C MET A 101 -0.24 -18.19 7.08
N PHE A 102 -1.18 -18.08 8.02
CA PHE A 102 -2.01 -16.88 8.16
C PHE A 102 -2.08 -16.42 9.62
N ASP A 103 -2.23 -15.12 9.83
CA ASP A 103 -2.68 -14.58 11.10
C ASP A 103 -4.21 -14.43 11.09
N ARG A 104 -4.83 -14.74 12.22
CA ARG A 104 -6.28 -14.61 12.41
C ARG A 104 -6.54 -13.41 13.30
N ARG A 105 -7.02 -12.33 12.70
CA ARG A 105 -7.39 -11.10 13.43
C ARG A 105 -8.73 -11.25 14.15
N ILE A 106 -8.78 -10.76 15.40
CA ILE A 106 -9.98 -10.56 16.25
C ILE A 106 -9.91 -9.06 16.67
N ALA A 107 -10.94 -8.22 16.81
CA ALA A 107 -12.40 -8.35 16.82
C ALA A 107 -13.01 -7.29 15.88
N ARG A 108 -13.74 -7.75 14.86
CA ARG A 108 -14.62 -6.88 14.07
C ARG A 108 -15.82 -6.48 14.92
N ARG A 109 -16.38 -5.28 14.73
CA ARG A 109 -17.64 -4.88 15.41
C ARG A 109 -18.79 -5.85 15.13
N THR A 110 -18.75 -6.56 14.00
CA THR A 110 -19.75 -7.57 13.63
C THR A 110 -19.50 -8.97 14.21
N GLY A 111 -18.44 -9.15 15.01
CA GLY A 111 -18.01 -10.46 15.51
C GLY A 111 -17.35 -11.36 14.45
N ALA A 112 -17.29 -10.92 13.19
CA ALA A 112 -16.64 -11.67 12.12
C ALA A 112 -15.12 -11.74 12.30
N VAL A 113 -14.53 -12.86 11.90
CA VAL A 113 -13.09 -13.11 11.93
C VAL A 113 -12.60 -13.22 10.49
N ARG A 114 -11.42 -12.67 10.19
CA ARG A 114 -10.80 -12.80 8.87
C ARG A 114 -9.38 -13.31 9.02
N ASP A 115 -9.08 -14.38 8.31
CA ASP A 115 -7.72 -14.87 8.12
C ASP A 115 -7.00 -13.99 7.09
N ARG A 116 -5.75 -13.64 7.36
CA ARG A 116 -4.92 -12.84 6.46
C ARG A 116 -3.51 -13.39 6.45
N VAL A 117 -2.95 -13.47 5.25
CA VAL A 117 -1.55 -13.81 5.04
C VAL A 117 -0.75 -12.52 5.24
N ALA A 118 0.11 -12.49 6.26
CA ALA A 118 1.10 -11.43 6.42
C ALA A 118 2.10 -11.51 5.27
N HIS A 119 2.69 -10.40 4.84
CA HIS A 119 3.60 -10.31 3.68
C HIS A 119 4.86 -9.50 4.04
N ASP A 120 5.76 -9.34 3.07
CA ASP A 120 6.98 -8.51 3.19
C ASP A 120 7.91 -8.92 4.35
N PHE A 121 8.24 -10.20 4.35
CA PHE A 121 9.14 -10.77 5.35
C PHE A 121 10.59 -10.37 5.11
N GLN A 122 11.25 -10.11 6.24
CA GLN A 122 12.64 -9.65 6.34
C GLN A 122 13.56 -10.76 6.90
N ALA A 123 13.01 -11.77 7.58
CA ALA A 123 13.77 -12.93 8.05
C ALA A 123 12.89 -14.15 8.39
N ILE A 124 13.51 -15.33 8.37
CA ILE A 124 12.95 -16.58 8.95
C ILE A 124 13.93 -17.11 10.00
N ASN A 125 13.47 -17.36 11.21
CA ASN A 125 14.22 -17.98 12.29
C ASN A 125 13.60 -19.34 12.63
N ILE A 126 14.32 -20.42 12.35
CA ILE A 126 13.88 -21.81 12.49
C ILE A 126 14.07 -22.40 13.89
N ASP A 127 14.74 -21.68 14.79
CA ASP A 127 15.12 -22.14 16.14
C ASP A 127 14.47 -21.30 17.24
N PHE A 128 13.32 -20.70 16.94
CA PHE A 128 12.66 -19.77 17.84
C PHE A 128 12.14 -20.51 19.09
N GLY A 129 12.72 -20.23 20.26
CA GLY A 129 12.23 -20.79 21.52
C GLY A 129 12.83 -22.13 21.95
N GLY A 130 13.91 -22.60 21.33
CA GLY A 130 14.69 -23.77 21.80
C GLY A 130 14.51 -25.04 20.95
N ASP A 131 14.59 -26.22 21.56
CA ASP A 131 14.47 -27.54 20.90
C ASP A 131 13.23 -28.28 21.47
N PRO A 132 12.26 -28.75 20.63
CA PRO A 132 12.24 -28.71 19.16
C PRO A 132 11.93 -27.34 18.57
N GLY A 133 11.73 -26.33 19.42
CA GLY A 133 11.58 -24.93 19.01
C GLY A 133 10.31 -24.62 18.25
N GLY A 134 10.30 -23.43 17.69
CA GLY A 134 9.28 -22.87 16.83
C GLY A 134 9.95 -22.19 15.65
N VAL A 135 9.13 -21.75 14.70
CA VAL A 135 9.57 -20.86 13.63
C VAL A 135 9.04 -19.46 13.90
N ALA A 136 9.88 -18.45 13.65
CA ALA A 136 9.49 -17.05 13.68
C ALA A 136 9.80 -16.38 12.34
N PHE A 137 8.91 -15.50 11.92
CA PHE A 137 8.97 -14.76 10.68
C PHE A 137 8.97 -13.28 11.04
N GLY A 138 10.11 -12.62 10.83
CA GLY A 138 10.20 -11.17 10.95
C GLY A 138 9.72 -10.54 9.66
N SER A 139 8.85 -9.54 9.77
CA SER A 139 8.32 -8.72 8.69
C SER A 139 8.29 -7.27 9.17
N ASP A 140 8.21 -6.33 8.26
CA ASP A 140 7.82 -4.94 8.53
C ASP A 140 6.42 -4.81 9.18
N GLN A 141 5.60 -5.86 9.09
CA GLN A 141 4.33 -6.04 9.79
C GLN A 141 4.48 -6.59 11.21
N GLY A 142 5.71 -6.94 11.61
CA GLY A 142 6.10 -7.45 12.92
C GLY A 142 6.60 -8.88 12.93
N VAL A 143 6.49 -9.54 14.09
CA VAL A 143 6.99 -10.91 14.28
C VAL A 143 5.82 -11.88 14.36
N PHE A 144 5.83 -12.89 13.50
CA PHE A 144 4.85 -13.98 13.50
C PHE A 144 5.54 -15.26 13.91
N MET A 145 4.93 -16.04 14.77
CA MET A 145 5.57 -17.18 15.42
C MET A 145 4.67 -18.40 15.33
N LYS A 146 5.27 -19.58 15.34
CA LYS A 146 4.53 -20.82 15.48
C LYS A 146 5.41 -21.82 16.20
N ASN A 147 4.88 -22.41 17.27
CA ASN A 147 5.60 -23.43 18.00
C ASN A 147 5.54 -24.76 17.23
N VAL A 148 6.68 -25.42 17.02
CA VAL A 148 6.79 -26.69 16.28
C VAL A 148 6.41 -27.88 17.14
N SER A 149 6.53 -27.76 18.48
CA SER A 149 6.12 -28.81 19.42
C SER A 149 4.61 -29.00 19.53
N ASP A 150 3.82 -28.05 19.01
CA ASP A 150 2.37 -28.12 19.04
C ASP A 150 1.90 -29.11 17.96
N ALA A 151 1.14 -30.15 18.34
CA ALA A 151 0.53 -31.07 17.36
C ALA A 151 -0.31 -30.30 16.31
N ASP A 152 -0.76 -29.12 16.72
CA ASP A 152 -1.40 -28.06 15.96
C ASP A 152 -0.58 -27.58 14.74
N MET A 153 0.76 -27.65 14.73
CA MET A 153 1.53 -27.28 13.53
C MET A 153 1.11 -28.12 12.33
N ARG A 154 0.85 -29.42 12.46
CA ARG A 154 0.50 -30.24 11.27
C ARG A 154 -0.84 -29.86 10.65
N THR A 155 -1.79 -29.35 11.42
CA THR A 155 -3.17 -29.15 10.98
C THR A 155 -3.62 -27.69 10.99
N ASN A 156 -2.91 -26.81 11.69
CA ASN A 156 -3.27 -25.42 11.88
C ASN A 156 -2.16 -24.48 11.40
N LEU A 157 -2.46 -23.84 10.28
CA LEU A 157 -1.62 -22.85 9.60
C LEU A 157 -1.67 -21.46 10.26
N ARG A 158 -2.44 -21.30 11.34
CA ARG A 158 -2.53 -20.05 12.07
C ARG A 158 -1.23 -19.73 12.81
N LEU A 159 -0.65 -18.59 12.49
CA LEU A 159 0.46 -17.98 13.18
C LEU A 159 -0.01 -17.32 14.48
N ILE A 160 0.84 -17.40 15.50
CA ILE A 160 0.76 -16.54 16.67
C ILE A 160 1.45 -15.24 16.26
N SER A 161 0.69 -14.18 16.11
CA SER A 161 1.30 -12.87 16.00
C SER A 161 1.98 -12.55 17.34
N GLY A 162 3.31 -12.40 17.33
CA GLY A 162 4.06 -11.76 18.44
C GLY A 162 3.65 -10.30 18.61
N ASN A 163 2.92 -9.77 17.63
CA ASN A 163 2.06 -8.61 17.76
C ASN A 163 0.65 -9.08 18.15
N GLY A 164 0.54 -9.68 19.34
CA GLY A 164 -0.74 -10.03 19.93
C GLY A 164 -1.54 -8.75 20.14
N ASP A 165 -2.76 -8.68 19.61
CA ASP A 165 -3.57 -7.47 19.66
C ASP A 165 -2.95 -6.33 18.83
N MET A 166 -3.69 -5.28 18.47
CA MET A 166 -3.11 -4.17 17.70
C MET A 166 -2.02 -3.36 18.45
N SER A 167 -1.59 -3.82 19.62
CA SER A 167 -0.61 -3.19 20.51
C SER A 167 0.75 -2.92 19.86
N ASN A 168 1.09 -3.62 18.77
CA ASN A 168 2.43 -3.57 18.20
C ASN A 168 2.47 -3.37 16.67
N ASN A 169 1.35 -2.96 16.04
CA ASN A 169 1.44 -2.40 14.69
C ASN A 169 2.11 -1.04 14.74
N ILE A 170 2.95 -0.71 13.76
CA ILE A 170 3.43 0.66 13.59
C ILE A 170 2.27 1.49 13.04
N ILE A 171 1.58 2.17 13.96
CA ILE A 171 0.54 3.14 13.66
C ILE A 171 1.20 4.36 13.01
N MET A 172 0.89 4.58 11.73
CA MET A 172 1.40 5.73 10.99
C MET A 172 0.41 6.88 11.11
N HIS A 173 0.77 7.90 11.89
CA HIS A 173 0.02 9.15 12.06
C HIS A 173 -1.48 8.89 12.28
N PRO A 174 -1.93 8.59 13.52
CA PRO A 174 -3.34 8.33 13.77
C PRO A 174 -4.15 9.63 13.82
N SER A 175 -5.30 9.64 13.17
CA SER A 175 -6.38 10.55 13.52
C SER A 175 -7.03 10.10 14.81
N ILE A 176 -7.06 11.00 15.79
CA ILE A 176 -7.86 10.86 17.01
C ILE A 176 -8.89 11.98 16.97
N ALA A 177 -10.13 11.64 16.64
CA ALA A 177 -11.25 12.57 16.57
C ALA A 177 -12.24 12.30 17.72
N MET A 178 -13.04 13.30 18.05
CA MET A 178 -14.22 13.05 18.88
C MET A 178 -15.16 12.10 18.15
N GLY A 179 -15.78 11.18 18.88
CA GLY A 179 -16.84 10.35 18.34
C GLY A 179 -18.18 11.08 18.31
N GLU A 180 -19.16 10.44 17.68
CA GLU A 180 -20.54 10.97 17.58
C GLU A 180 -21.27 10.91 18.93
N GLU A 181 -20.85 9.97 19.80
CA GLU A 181 -21.42 9.79 21.14
C GLU A 181 -20.56 10.48 22.22
N PRO A 182 -21.18 10.97 23.32
CA PRO A 182 -20.44 11.53 24.45
C PRO A 182 -19.35 10.58 24.96
N HIS A 183 -18.18 11.14 25.27
CA HIS A 183 -17.02 10.40 25.80
C HIS A 183 -16.44 9.31 24.88
N THR A 184 -16.82 9.29 23.60
CA THR A 184 -16.22 8.39 22.61
C THR A 184 -15.16 9.10 21.78
N ARG A 185 -14.18 8.32 21.31
CA ARG A 185 -13.11 8.72 20.42
C ARG A 185 -13.09 7.78 19.24
N TYR A 186 -12.97 8.37 18.07
CA TYR A 186 -12.82 7.64 16.84
C TYR A 186 -11.38 7.72 16.40
N LEU A 187 -10.82 6.57 16.03
CA LEU A 187 -9.43 6.38 15.70
C LEU A 187 -9.36 5.91 14.25
N VAL A 188 -8.57 6.59 13.41
CA VAL A 188 -8.29 6.15 12.04
C VAL A 188 -6.81 6.26 11.79
N THR A 189 -6.21 5.22 11.24
CA THR A 189 -4.77 5.23 10.95
C THR A 189 -4.44 4.36 9.76
N ALA A 190 -3.37 4.69 9.04
CA ALA A 190 -2.65 3.68 8.27
C ALA A 190 -1.91 2.77 9.25
N LEU A 191 -1.82 1.49 8.91
CA LEU A 191 -0.80 0.64 9.49
C LEU A 191 0.29 0.51 8.43
N TRP A 192 1.54 0.49 8.85
CA TRP A 192 2.67 0.21 7.96
C TRP A 192 2.40 -1.06 7.13
N ASP A 193 2.52 -0.98 5.80
CA ASP A 193 2.20 -2.03 4.82
C ASP A 193 0.77 -2.59 4.82
N TRP A 194 -0.16 -1.92 5.48
CA TRP A 194 -1.57 -2.29 5.40
C TRP A 194 -2.46 -1.12 4.98
N GLY A 195 -3.60 -1.50 4.41
CA GLY A 195 -4.72 -0.58 4.29
C GLY A 195 -5.12 -0.01 5.65
N PRO A 196 -5.76 1.17 5.65
CA PRO A 196 -6.11 1.84 6.87
C PRO A 196 -7.05 1.00 7.71
N VAL A 197 -7.01 1.25 9.00
CA VAL A 197 -7.88 0.66 10.00
C VAL A 197 -8.58 1.79 10.76
N ALA A 198 -9.79 1.50 11.25
CA ALA A 198 -10.53 2.40 12.13
C ALA A 198 -11.12 1.65 13.33
N SER A 199 -11.30 2.40 14.41
CA SER A 199 -12.11 2.05 15.58
C SER A 199 -13.02 3.21 15.92
N TRP A 200 -14.28 2.90 16.21
CA TRP A 200 -15.31 3.88 16.60
C TRP A 200 -15.81 3.67 18.03
N ASP A 201 -15.01 2.99 18.85
CA ASP A 201 -15.34 2.58 20.21
C ASP A 201 -14.11 2.65 21.13
N ASN A 202 -13.39 3.77 21.03
CA ASN A 202 -12.22 4.06 21.86
C ASN A 202 -11.05 3.08 21.68
N GLY A 203 -10.97 2.39 20.55
CA GLY A 203 -9.92 1.42 20.25
C GLY A 203 -10.27 -0.02 20.60
N THR A 204 -11.51 -0.31 20.99
CA THR A 204 -11.93 -1.66 21.40
C THR A 204 -11.99 -2.63 20.23
N HIS A 205 -12.48 -2.20 19.07
CA HIS A 205 -12.62 -3.05 17.88
C HIS A 205 -11.89 -2.50 16.64
N TRP A 206 -11.23 -3.41 15.90
CA TRP A 206 -10.47 -3.13 14.68
C TRP A 206 -10.41 -4.36 13.77
N PRO A 207 -10.14 -4.22 12.45
CA PRO A 207 -10.31 -3.01 11.63
C PRO A 207 -11.79 -2.77 11.31
N SER A 208 -12.26 -1.52 11.24
CA SER A 208 -13.70 -1.20 11.05
C SER A 208 -13.97 -0.40 9.76
N TRP A 209 -14.70 -1.01 8.80
CA TRP A 209 -15.50 -0.42 7.69
C TRP A 209 -16.30 -1.59 7.11
N GLN A 210 -17.34 -1.98 7.83
CA GLN A 210 -18.00 -3.29 7.67
C GLN A 210 -19.52 -3.19 7.61
N THR A 211 -20.05 -2.03 7.97
CA THR A 211 -21.47 -1.75 7.94
C THR A 211 -21.74 -0.61 6.97
N PRO A 212 -22.96 -0.51 6.42
CA PRO A 212 -23.32 0.61 5.56
C PRO A 212 -23.11 1.99 6.21
N ASP A 213 -23.27 2.14 7.53
CA ASP A 213 -23.05 3.42 8.24
C ASP A 213 -21.59 3.88 8.20
N ASP A 214 -20.66 2.94 8.07
CA ASP A 214 -19.23 3.23 8.03
C ASP A 214 -18.84 3.95 6.72
N GLY A 215 -19.66 3.83 5.67
CA GLY A 215 -19.44 4.40 4.35
C GLY A 215 -18.24 3.79 3.62
N SER A 216 -17.74 4.50 2.60
CA SER A 216 -16.63 4.02 1.78
C SER A 216 -15.31 3.97 2.57
N ALA A 217 -14.65 2.81 2.50
CA ALA A 217 -13.30 2.63 3.01
C ALA A 217 -12.25 3.36 2.15
N LEU A 218 -11.10 3.60 2.74
CA LEU A 218 -9.96 4.28 2.12
C LEU A 218 -9.06 3.28 1.37
N GLY A 219 -9.61 2.58 0.37
CA GLY A 219 -8.87 1.53 -0.37
C GLY A 219 -7.65 2.02 -1.17
N PHE A 220 -7.52 3.34 -1.38
CA PHE A 220 -6.41 4.02 -2.05
C PHE A 220 -5.32 4.53 -1.07
N PHE A 221 -5.41 4.13 0.19
CA PHE A 221 -4.59 4.60 1.28
C PHE A 221 -3.74 3.44 1.82
N GLY A 222 -2.45 3.66 2.05
CA GLY A 222 -1.52 2.60 2.44
C GLY A 222 -0.24 3.16 3.08
N GLU A 223 0.86 2.42 2.92
CA GLU A 223 2.19 2.76 3.43
C GLU A 223 2.59 4.20 3.07
N GLY A 224 3.15 4.96 4.02
CA GLY A 224 3.52 6.36 3.82
C GLY A 224 2.35 7.35 3.92
N GLY A 225 1.11 6.87 4.04
CA GLY A 225 -0.07 7.68 4.34
C GLY A 225 -0.15 8.07 5.82
N GLY A 226 -0.82 9.18 6.12
CA GLY A 226 -1.09 9.62 7.49
C GLY A 226 -2.48 10.20 7.70
N CYS A 227 -3.08 9.93 8.85
CA CYS A 227 -4.39 10.44 9.26
C CYS A 227 -4.25 11.44 10.43
N PHE A 228 -5.14 12.43 10.46
CA PHE A 228 -5.01 13.58 11.35
C PHE A 228 -6.37 14.01 11.88
N GLY A 229 -6.48 14.07 13.20
CA GLY A 229 -7.64 14.62 13.89
C GLY A 229 -7.59 16.15 13.88
N VAL A 230 -8.75 16.79 13.69
CA VAL A 230 -8.81 18.26 13.60
C VAL A 230 -9.26 18.85 14.94
N GLY A 231 -8.30 18.99 15.86
CA GLY A 231 -8.55 19.60 17.17
C GLY A 231 -9.66 18.91 17.96
N ARG A 232 -10.47 19.69 18.67
CA ARG A 232 -11.66 19.17 19.39
C ARG A 232 -12.87 19.09 18.46
N SER A 233 -12.77 18.31 17.39
CA SER A 233 -13.87 18.06 16.46
C SER A 233 -14.01 16.59 16.10
N VAL A 234 -15.09 16.25 15.40
CA VAL A 234 -15.32 14.94 14.78
C VAL A 234 -14.59 14.80 13.44
N TYR A 235 -13.85 15.80 12.98
CA TYR A 235 -13.27 15.77 11.63
C TYR A 235 -11.96 14.99 11.60
N SER A 236 -11.78 14.20 10.54
CA SER A 236 -10.56 13.47 10.23
C SER A 236 -10.11 13.76 8.80
N LEU A 237 -8.81 13.94 8.63
CA LEU A 237 -8.16 14.10 7.32
C LEU A 237 -7.10 13.02 7.16
N CYS A 238 -7.16 12.24 6.10
CA CYS A 238 -6.17 11.22 5.77
C CYS A 238 -5.50 11.61 4.44
N ILE A 239 -4.17 11.68 4.41
CA ILE A 239 -3.42 12.10 3.23
C ILE A 239 -2.39 11.02 2.84
N HIS A 240 -2.37 10.62 1.57
CA HIS A 240 -1.45 9.62 1.01
C HIS A 240 -1.13 9.93 -0.45
N HIS A 241 0.13 10.22 -0.77
CA HIS A 241 0.56 10.77 -2.08
C HIS A 241 -0.33 11.96 -2.51
N HIS A 242 -0.96 11.89 -3.69
CA HIS A 242 -1.90 12.88 -4.21
C HIS A 242 -3.31 12.80 -3.59
N ASN A 243 -3.60 11.80 -2.75
CA ASN A 243 -4.93 11.58 -2.22
C ASN A 243 -5.13 12.30 -0.90
N VAL A 244 -6.19 13.11 -0.82
CA VAL A 244 -6.65 13.77 0.39
C VAL A 244 -8.06 13.26 0.66
N ALA A 245 -8.23 12.55 1.76
CA ALA A 245 -9.53 12.04 2.17
C ALA A 245 -10.02 12.75 3.43
N ARG A 246 -11.24 13.28 3.39
CA ARG A 246 -11.87 14.00 4.50
C ARG A 246 -13.10 13.26 4.98
N SER A 247 -13.19 13.05 6.28
CA SER A 247 -14.40 12.59 6.96
C SER A 247 -14.94 13.68 7.88
N SER A 248 -16.26 13.90 7.80
CA SER A 248 -16.99 14.73 8.75
C SER A 248 -17.57 13.96 9.94
N ARG A 249 -17.34 12.64 10.02
CA ARG A 249 -17.96 11.69 10.95
C ARG A 249 -16.91 10.79 11.61
N GLY A 250 -15.82 11.39 12.09
CA GLY A 250 -14.72 10.74 12.81
C GLY A 250 -14.14 9.51 12.09
N GLY A 251 -13.99 9.58 10.76
CA GLY A 251 -13.44 8.48 9.98
C GLY A 251 -14.44 7.60 9.25
N LYS A 252 -15.74 7.84 9.43
CA LYS A 252 -16.79 7.24 8.59
C LYS A 252 -16.97 8.06 7.32
N ASN A 253 -17.45 7.40 6.27
CA ASN A 253 -17.89 8.02 5.01
C ASN A 253 -16.90 9.06 4.46
N PHE A 254 -15.68 8.61 4.16
CA PHE A 254 -14.66 9.49 3.62
C PHE A 254 -15.04 9.99 2.21
N SER A 255 -14.92 11.29 2.03
CA SER A 255 -14.82 11.91 0.70
C SER A 255 -13.37 11.91 0.25
N ARG A 256 -13.11 11.67 -1.04
CA ARG A 256 -11.77 11.70 -1.64
C ARG A 256 -11.62 12.92 -2.54
N PHE A 257 -10.49 13.59 -2.41
CA PHE A 257 -9.99 14.62 -3.30
C PHE A 257 -8.61 14.20 -3.81
N VAL A 258 -8.33 14.40 -5.09
CA VAL A 258 -7.04 14.07 -5.71
C VAL A 258 -6.36 15.37 -6.09
N VAL A 259 -5.14 15.58 -5.59
CA VAL A 259 -4.28 16.69 -5.99
C VAL A 259 -3.55 16.30 -7.27
N PRO A 260 -3.85 16.93 -8.41
CA PRO A 260 -3.22 16.60 -9.68
C PRO A 260 -1.69 16.74 -9.63
N ASN A 261 -0.97 15.72 -10.10
CA ASN A 261 0.51 15.70 -10.14
C ASN A 261 1.14 16.21 -8.82
N GLY A 262 0.49 15.92 -7.70
CA GLY A 262 0.90 16.42 -6.40
C GLY A 262 1.25 15.29 -5.45
N ALA A 263 1.90 15.66 -4.36
CA ALA A 263 2.15 14.75 -3.25
C ALA A 263 2.08 15.51 -1.93
N SER A 264 1.55 14.86 -0.91
CA SER A 264 1.65 15.35 0.47
C SER A 264 3.12 15.56 0.84
N VAL A 265 3.41 16.71 1.46
CA VAL A 265 4.75 17.00 1.98
C VAL A 265 4.79 17.18 3.49
N GLY A 266 3.65 17.08 4.16
CA GLY A 266 3.61 17.21 5.60
C GLY A 266 2.23 17.04 6.21
N ALA A 267 2.19 17.09 7.53
CA ALA A 267 0.95 17.04 8.29
C ALA A 267 0.09 18.30 8.03
N PRO A 268 -1.25 18.17 8.01
CA PRO A 268 -2.15 19.30 7.91
C PRO A 268 -2.14 20.12 9.21
N ALA A 269 -2.43 21.42 9.07
CA ALA A 269 -2.70 22.34 10.16
C ALA A 269 -4.15 22.82 10.08
N PHE A 270 -4.69 23.37 11.17
CA PHE A 270 -6.00 24.01 11.16
C PHE A 270 -5.96 25.34 11.90
N ALA A 271 -6.70 26.33 11.40
CA ALA A 271 -6.88 27.58 12.14
C ALA A 271 -7.83 27.34 13.31
N ARG A 272 -7.48 27.88 14.47
CA ARG A 272 -8.29 27.78 15.69
C ARG A 272 -9.32 28.90 15.75
N ARG A 273 -10.45 28.65 16.41
CA ARG A 273 -11.41 29.70 16.75
C ARG A 273 -10.75 30.68 17.73
N ALA A 274 -11.02 31.99 17.57
CA ALA A 274 -10.52 33.01 18.47
C ALA A 274 -10.85 32.67 19.94
N GLY A 275 -9.84 32.78 20.82
CA GLY A 275 -9.96 32.42 22.24
C GLY A 275 -9.87 30.92 22.56
N SER A 276 -9.76 30.03 21.57
CA SER A 276 -9.65 28.59 21.80
C SER A 276 -8.26 28.01 21.53
N ARG A 277 -7.85 27.05 22.38
CA ARG A 277 -6.61 26.29 22.19
C ARG A 277 -6.77 25.05 21.30
N ALA A 278 -8.00 24.57 21.10
CA ALA A 278 -8.24 23.28 20.44
C ALA A 278 -9.42 23.28 19.46
N GLU A 279 -10.33 24.26 19.51
CA GLU A 279 -11.49 24.31 18.63
C GLU A 279 -11.10 24.80 17.23
N PRO A 280 -11.41 24.05 16.16
CA PRO A 280 -11.16 24.52 14.81
C PRO A 280 -12.12 25.66 14.43
N SER A 281 -11.62 26.61 13.65
CA SER A 281 -12.40 27.68 13.01
C SER A 281 -13.20 27.21 11.79
N GLY A 282 -12.94 25.99 11.31
CA GLY A 282 -13.46 25.45 10.05
C GLY A 282 -12.43 25.45 8.90
N LEU A 283 -11.30 26.15 9.05
CA LEU A 283 -10.25 26.18 8.03
C LEU A 283 -9.14 25.15 8.35
N ILE A 284 -8.83 24.30 7.37
CA ILE A 284 -7.79 23.27 7.41
C ILE A 284 -6.85 23.51 6.22
N TYR A 285 -5.55 23.42 6.46
CA TYR A 285 -4.48 23.63 5.49
C TYR A 285 -3.65 22.35 5.41
N ALA A 286 -3.52 21.78 4.22
CA ALA A 286 -2.65 20.62 3.98
C ALA A 286 -1.53 21.05 3.03
N PRO A 287 -0.25 20.95 3.43
CA PRO A 287 0.85 21.30 2.54
C PRO A 287 1.02 20.18 1.50
N MET A 288 0.91 20.55 0.23
CA MET A 288 1.08 19.64 -0.89
C MET A 288 2.16 20.20 -1.83
N THR A 289 3.02 19.34 -2.34
CA THR A 289 3.71 19.65 -3.59
C THR A 289 2.73 19.49 -4.73
N MET A 290 2.85 20.37 -5.71
CA MET A 290 2.22 20.23 -7.01
C MET A 290 3.33 20.41 -8.02
N GLU A 291 3.54 19.42 -8.88
CA GLU A 291 4.35 19.63 -10.05
C GLU A 291 3.71 20.70 -10.94
N ALA A 292 4.51 21.32 -11.81
CA ALA A 292 3.98 22.21 -12.83
C ALA A 292 2.88 21.45 -13.58
N PRO A 293 1.63 21.94 -13.55
CA PRO A 293 0.54 21.19 -14.15
C PRO A 293 0.81 21.13 -15.66
N ALA A 294 0.31 20.09 -16.34
CA ALA A 294 0.62 19.81 -17.75
C ALA A 294 -0.07 20.78 -18.75
N TRP A 295 0.06 22.08 -18.49
CA TRP A 295 -0.46 23.18 -19.24
C TRP A 295 0.67 23.76 -20.09
N GLU A 296 0.40 23.97 -21.36
CA GLU A 296 1.29 24.74 -22.22
C GLU A 296 1.03 26.22 -21.89
N VAL A 297 2.09 26.91 -21.46
CA VAL A 297 2.03 28.37 -21.30
C VAL A 297 2.13 28.95 -22.70
N ILE A 298 1.02 29.45 -23.23
CA ILE A 298 0.99 30.16 -24.49
C ILE A 298 1.11 31.65 -24.17
N VAL A 299 2.31 32.19 -24.38
CA VAL A 299 2.58 33.62 -24.30
C VAL A 299 2.10 34.28 -25.59
N ASP A 300 1.74 35.56 -25.53
CA ASP A 300 1.36 36.39 -26.68
C ASP A 300 0.11 35.93 -27.46
N THR A 301 -0.79 35.18 -26.81
CA THR A 301 -2.09 34.81 -27.38
C THR A 301 -3.22 35.34 -26.51
N GLU A 302 -4.01 36.27 -27.05
CA GLU A 302 -5.25 36.74 -26.44
C GLU A 302 -6.31 35.64 -26.45
N VAL A 303 -6.69 35.15 -25.27
CA VAL A 303 -7.91 34.34 -25.11
C VAL A 303 -9.05 35.28 -24.73
N VAL A 304 -9.95 35.48 -25.68
CA VAL A 304 -11.20 36.21 -25.48
C VAL A 304 -12.28 35.21 -25.08
N CYS A 305 -12.75 35.26 -23.83
CA CYS A 305 -13.96 34.53 -23.48
C CYS A 305 -15.15 35.12 -24.26
N GLY A 306 -16.02 34.31 -24.85
CA GLY A 306 -17.30 34.79 -25.37
C GLY A 306 -18.13 35.44 -24.25
N ALA A 307 -19.01 36.37 -24.60
CA ALA A 307 -19.91 37.00 -23.64
C ALA A 307 -20.76 35.92 -22.94
N GLY A 308 -20.63 35.80 -21.62
CA GLY A 308 -21.30 34.75 -20.81
C GLY A 308 -20.54 33.44 -20.65
N GLU A 309 -19.35 33.30 -21.24
CA GLU A 309 -18.51 32.09 -21.16
C GLU A 309 -17.36 32.21 -20.14
N ALA A 310 -17.24 33.37 -19.50
CA ALA A 310 -16.23 33.66 -18.49
C ALA A 310 -16.73 33.29 -17.09
N ILE A 311 -16.00 32.41 -16.39
CA ILE A 311 -16.20 32.15 -14.96
C ILE A 311 -15.08 32.84 -14.20
N GLU A 312 -15.42 33.85 -13.40
CA GLU A 312 -14.48 34.50 -12.50
C GLU A 312 -14.20 33.60 -11.28
N LEU A 313 -12.95 33.20 -11.12
CA LEU A 313 -12.52 32.36 -9.99
C LEU A 313 -12.11 33.19 -8.77
N GLY A 314 -12.16 34.51 -8.87
CA GLY A 314 -11.74 35.45 -7.84
C GLY A 314 -10.23 35.74 -7.88
N ALA A 315 -9.70 36.27 -6.77
CA ALA A 315 -8.30 36.66 -6.69
C ALA A 315 -7.36 35.47 -6.52
N HIS A 316 -6.35 35.33 -7.37
CA HIS A 316 -5.39 34.21 -7.35
C HIS A 316 -3.99 34.65 -7.78
N THR A 317 -2.98 33.93 -7.28
CA THR A 317 -1.64 33.93 -7.91
C THR A 317 -1.70 33.15 -9.23
N ARG A 318 -0.70 33.33 -10.10
CA ARG A 318 -0.57 32.53 -11.33
C ARG A 318 -0.74 31.03 -11.07
N ASP A 319 -0.02 30.52 -10.09
CA ASP A 319 0.00 29.09 -9.78
C ASP A 319 -1.30 28.64 -9.09
N GLY A 320 -1.95 29.53 -8.32
CA GLY A 320 -3.28 29.28 -7.74
C GLY A 320 -4.39 29.21 -8.79
N CYS A 321 -4.33 30.07 -9.81
CA CYS A 321 -5.24 30.05 -10.96
C CYS A 321 -5.14 28.73 -11.73
N LEU A 322 -3.90 28.30 -12.02
CA LEU A 322 -3.62 27.03 -12.68
C LEU A 322 -4.12 25.82 -11.88
N ALA A 323 -3.85 25.79 -10.57
CA ALA A 323 -4.32 24.71 -9.70
C ALA A 323 -5.85 24.61 -9.70
N ARG A 324 -6.56 25.74 -9.61
CA ARG A 324 -8.03 25.80 -9.63
C ARG A 324 -8.60 25.29 -10.95
N ALA A 325 -8.00 25.70 -12.07
CA ALA A 325 -8.39 25.24 -13.40
C ALA A 325 -8.18 23.73 -13.56
N ASP A 326 -7.02 23.21 -13.18
CA ASP A 326 -6.67 21.79 -13.31
C ASP A 326 -7.62 20.89 -12.49
N ILE A 327 -7.91 21.28 -11.24
CA ILE A 327 -8.89 20.62 -10.38
C ILE A 327 -10.27 20.58 -11.05
N GLY A 328 -10.74 21.72 -11.56
CA GLY A 328 -12.07 21.80 -12.16
C GLY A 328 -12.19 21.01 -13.47
N VAL A 329 -11.12 20.89 -14.26
CA VAL A 329 -11.12 20.03 -15.45
C VAL A 329 -11.16 18.55 -15.06
N GLN A 330 -10.40 18.12 -14.04
CA GLN A 330 -10.41 16.72 -13.60
C GLN A 330 -11.77 16.26 -13.08
N HIS A 331 -12.48 17.13 -12.37
CA HIS A 331 -13.82 16.83 -11.86
C HIS A 331 -14.94 17.10 -12.88
N GLY A 332 -14.59 17.47 -14.12
CA GLY A 332 -15.56 17.76 -15.17
C GLY A 332 -16.37 19.04 -14.94
N TRP A 333 -16.01 19.86 -13.95
CA TRP A 333 -16.65 21.15 -13.68
C TRP A 333 -16.42 22.15 -14.83
N HIS A 334 -15.27 22.03 -15.49
CA HIS A 334 -14.80 22.95 -16.53
C HIS A 334 -14.23 22.18 -17.73
N ALA A 335 -15.00 21.27 -18.32
CA ALA A 335 -14.55 20.49 -19.48
C ALA A 335 -14.15 21.43 -20.64
N GLY A 336 -12.89 21.33 -21.09
CA GLY A 336 -12.38 22.17 -22.17
C GLY A 336 -12.22 23.64 -21.82
N ALA A 337 -12.07 24.03 -20.55
CA ALA A 337 -11.80 25.43 -20.22
C ALA A 337 -10.33 25.81 -20.39
N ALA A 338 -10.06 27.05 -20.82
CA ALA A 338 -8.76 27.69 -20.76
C ALA A 338 -8.70 28.64 -19.56
N ALA A 339 -7.60 28.61 -18.81
CA ALA A 339 -7.37 29.54 -17.72
C ALA A 339 -6.60 30.76 -18.24
N VAL A 340 -7.15 31.94 -17.99
CA VAL A 340 -6.54 33.22 -18.38
C VAL A 340 -6.07 33.94 -17.11
N TRP A 341 -4.79 34.29 -17.09
CA TRP A 341 -4.18 35.11 -16.04
C TRP A 341 -3.20 36.07 -16.69
N ARG A 342 -3.53 37.36 -16.74
CA ARG A 342 -2.78 38.34 -17.56
C ARG A 342 -1.57 38.95 -16.86
N GLY A 343 -0.93 38.25 -15.93
CA GLY A 343 0.33 38.74 -15.35
C GLY A 343 0.15 39.74 -14.20
N ALA A 344 1.15 40.61 -14.04
CA ALA A 344 1.32 41.53 -12.91
C ALA A 344 0.19 42.56 -12.73
N THR A 345 -0.69 42.72 -13.73
CA THR A 345 -1.82 43.66 -13.69
C THR A 345 -3.13 43.00 -13.27
N ASP A 346 -3.24 41.68 -13.34
CA ASP A 346 -4.45 40.94 -12.97
C ASP A 346 -4.28 40.30 -11.58
N SER A 347 -5.13 40.69 -10.64
CA SER A 347 -5.26 39.99 -9.37
C SER A 347 -6.24 38.83 -9.44
N SER A 348 -7.04 38.71 -10.51
CA SER A 348 -8.10 37.73 -10.67
C SER A 348 -7.81 36.68 -11.76
N CYS A 349 -8.39 35.50 -11.60
CA CYS A 349 -8.30 34.38 -12.53
C CYS A 349 -9.65 34.17 -13.22
N THR A 350 -9.64 33.98 -14.54
CA THR A 350 -10.86 33.73 -15.32
C THR A 350 -10.73 32.42 -16.10
N LEU A 351 -11.78 31.60 -16.10
CA LEU A 351 -11.91 30.46 -16.99
C LEU A 351 -12.77 30.84 -18.20
N CYS A 352 -12.29 30.60 -19.41
CA CYS A 352 -13.08 30.69 -20.63
C CYS A 352 -13.44 29.29 -21.11
N ALA A 353 -14.66 29.07 -21.60
CA ALA A 353 -14.96 27.88 -22.40
C ALA A 353 -14.09 27.89 -23.67
N ALA A 354 -13.46 26.76 -24.05
CA ALA A 354 -12.70 26.69 -25.31
C ALA A 354 -13.65 26.65 -26.51
N GLY A 355 -14.20 27.81 -26.89
CA GLY A 355 -14.62 28.08 -28.24
C GLY A 355 -13.40 28.46 -29.06
N SER A 356 -13.04 27.63 -30.06
CA SER A 356 -11.96 27.80 -31.06
C SER A 356 -11.16 29.11 -30.95
N PRO A 357 -9.91 29.08 -30.45
CA PRO A 357 -9.15 30.30 -30.19
C PRO A 357 -8.97 31.13 -31.46
N ARG A 358 -9.30 32.43 -31.41
CA ARG A 358 -8.92 33.41 -32.43
C ARG A 358 -7.67 34.14 -31.93
N HIS A 359 -6.57 34.04 -32.67
CA HIS A 359 -5.29 34.63 -32.29
C HIS A 359 -5.24 36.14 -32.59
N ARG A 360 -4.96 36.96 -31.57
CA ARG A 360 -4.37 38.30 -31.67
C ARG A 360 -3.33 38.47 -30.55
N GLU A 361 -2.30 39.27 -30.82
CA GLU A 361 -1.14 39.48 -29.95
C GLU A 361 -1.51 40.18 -28.62
N GLY A 362 -0.96 39.73 -27.49
CA GLY A 362 -0.89 40.55 -26.27
C GLY A 362 -1.32 39.97 -24.91
N ALA A 363 -1.55 38.66 -24.75
CA ALA A 363 -1.86 38.06 -23.43
C ALA A 363 -1.14 36.73 -23.17
N VAL A 364 -0.96 36.38 -21.88
CA VAL A 364 -0.50 35.05 -21.46
C VAL A 364 -1.71 34.17 -21.18
N SER A 365 -1.84 33.08 -21.91
CA SER A 365 -2.95 32.15 -21.82
C SER A 365 -2.42 30.75 -21.51
N PHE A 366 -3.04 30.06 -20.56
CA PHE A 366 -2.67 28.68 -20.24
C PHE A 366 -3.63 27.74 -20.96
N VAL A 367 -3.13 27.04 -21.97
CA VAL A 367 -3.92 26.07 -22.74
C VAL A 367 -3.43 24.68 -22.40
N ARG A 368 -4.34 23.81 -21.94
CA ARG A 368 -4.00 22.42 -21.68
C ARG A 368 -3.69 21.75 -23.01
N ARG A 369 -2.47 21.24 -23.19
CA ARG A 369 -2.20 20.30 -24.27
C ARG A 369 -3.09 19.09 -24.02
N ALA A 370 -3.94 18.73 -24.97
CA ALA A 370 -4.44 17.37 -25.02
C ALA A 370 -3.20 16.48 -25.10
N ARG A 371 -2.83 15.80 -24.01
CA ARG A 371 -1.85 14.72 -24.12
C ARG A 371 -2.42 13.80 -25.20
N PRO A 372 -1.64 13.37 -26.22
CA PRO A 372 -2.07 12.23 -27.02
C PRO A 372 -2.49 11.16 -26.03
N ALA A 373 -3.70 10.61 -26.19
CA ALA A 373 -4.25 9.64 -25.26
C ALA A 373 -3.12 8.67 -24.92
N LEU A 374 -2.70 8.65 -23.65
CA LEU A 374 -1.80 7.61 -23.19
C LEU A 374 -2.50 6.33 -23.64
N THR A 375 -1.87 5.61 -24.57
CA THR A 375 -2.31 4.27 -24.93
C THR A 375 -2.53 3.59 -23.59
N PRO A 376 -3.75 3.06 -23.33
CA PRO A 376 -3.97 2.35 -22.08
C PRO A 376 -2.78 1.43 -21.92
N ILE A 377 -2.04 1.56 -20.82
CA ILE A 377 -1.07 0.53 -20.48
C ILE A 377 -1.92 -0.72 -20.43
N GLY A 378 -1.71 -1.58 -21.43
CA GLY A 378 -2.43 -2.83 -21.53
C GLY A 378 -2.26 -3.50 -20.19
N HIS A 379 -3.38 -3.67 -19.48
CA HIS A 379 -3.48 -4.77 -18.56
C HIS A 379 -3.36 -6.02 -19.43
N ASP A 380 -2.12 -6.49 -19.62
CA ASP A 380 -1.89 -7.86 -20.05
C ASP A 380 -2.60 -8.76 -19.04
N GLY A 381 -3.45 -9.61 -19.60
CA GLY A 381 -4.59 -10.19 -18.92
C GLY A 381 -4.21 -11.14 -17.79
N ALA A 382 -4.82 -10.92 -16.62
CA ALA A 382 -5.26 -12.01 -15.77
C ALA A 382 -6.63 -12.46 -16.28
N GLY A 383 -6.63 -13.35 -17.28
CA GLY A 383 -7.82 -14.06 -17.71
C GLY A 383 -8.25 -15.05 -16.63
N GLY A 384 -9.18 -14.62 -15.77
CA GLY A 384 -10.00 -15.51 -14.95
C GLY A 384 -11.31 -15.76 -15.70
N GLY A 385 -11.32 -16.79 -16.55
CA GLY A 385 -12.54 -17.28 -17.17
C GLY A 385 -13.28 -18.18 -16.18
N ASP A 386 -14.24 -17.62 -15.45
CA ASP A 386 -15.24 -18.41 -14.74
C ASP A 386 -16.31 -18.83 -15.76
N GLY A 387 -16.00 -19.91 -16.47
CA GLY A 387 -16.98 -20.72 -17.16
C GLY A 387 -17.74 -21.56 -16.15
N GLU A 388 -18.86 -21.04 -15.64
CA GLU A 388 -19.91 -21.88 -15.05
C GLU A 388 -20.58 -22.67 -16.19
N GLY A 389 -19.98 -23.83 -16.49
CA GLY A 389 -20.64 -24.89 -17.23
C GLY A 389 -21.71 -25.53 -16.34
N GLY A 390 -22.96 -25.38 -16.75
CA GLY A 390 -24.06 -26.18 -16.23
C GLY A 390 -24.04 -27.59 -16.82
N GLU A 391 -24.09 -28.57 -15.94
CA GLU A 391 -24.62 -29.93 -16.15
C GLU A 391 -25.34 -30.28 -14.83
N GLY A 392 -26.56 -30.79 -14.74
CA GLY A 392 -27.41 -31.40 -15.75
C GLY A 392 -27.34 -32.94 -15.71
N GLY A 393 -28.03 -33.56 -14.74
CA GLY A 393 -28.27 -35.02 -14.65
C GLY A 393 -27.53 -35.68 -13.48
N GLY A 394 -28.11 -36.55 -12.65
CA GLY A 394 -29.29 -37.38 -12.81
C GLY A 394 -28.93 -38.81 -12.38
N GLU A 395 -29.08 -39.10 -11.09
CA GLU A 395 -29.62 -40.31 -10.42
C GLU A 395 -29.31 -40.27 -8.92
#